data_AF-A0AAD4SNF6-F1
#
_entry.id   AF-A0AAD4SNF6-F1
#
_cell.length_a   1.000
_cell.length_b   1.000
_cell.length_c   1.000
_cell.angle_alpha   90.00
_cell.angle_beta   90.00
_cell.angle_gamma   90.00
#
_symmetry.space_group_name_H-M   'P 1'
#
loop_
_entity.id
_entity.type
_entity.pdbx_description
1 polymer ?
#
loop_
_entity_poly.entity_id
_entity_poly.type
_entity_poly.pdbx_seq_one_letter_code
_entity_poly.pdbx_strand_id
1 'polypeptide(L)'
;GLRIAVGHHSTFMVNSVCHIWGKKPWNTKDLSKNNWVMGLLGHGEGWHNNHHAFEFSARLGLEWWQLDVPWYILQLLAYLGLAKDVKVPTEIQKLKLSFRNTTQFDQLENSSTKSIY
;
A
#
# COMPACT_ATOMS: atom_id res chain seq x y z
N GLY A 1 -17.44 22.13 15.39
CA GLY A 1 -16.73 21.21 16.30
C GLY A 1 -16.93 19.75 15.93
N LEU A 2 -18.15 19.23 16.06
CA LEU A 2 -18.46 17.80 15.94
C LEU A 2 -18.00 17.15 14.61
N ARG A 3 -18.26 17.78 13.45
CA ARG A 3 -17.82 17.27 12.14
C ARG A 3 -16.32 16.99 12.06
N ILE A 4 -15.50 17.94 12.53
CA ILE A 4 -14.04 17.82 12.49
C ILE A 4 -13.56 16.74 13.47
N ALA A 5 -14.17 16.69 14.66
CA ALA A 5 -13.87 15.65 15.64
C ALA A 5 -14.16 14.24 15.08
N VAL A 6 -15.35 14.02 14.50
CA VAL A 6 -15.71 12.73 13.89
C VAL A 6 -14.73 12.38 12.76
N GLY A 7 -14.42 13.32 11.88
CA GLY A 7 -13.46 13.11 10.78
C GLY A 7 -12.09 12.65 11.27
N HIS A 8 -11.51 13.34 12.26
CA HIS A 8 -10.21 12.95 12.82
C HIS A 8 -10.25 11.59 13.52
N HIS A 9 -11.31 11.31 14.30
CA HIS A 9 -11.45 10.01 14.95
C HIS A 9 -11.57 8.89 13.92
N SER A 10 -12.30 9.08 12.83
CA SER A 10 -12.37 8.11 11.74
C SER A 10 -10.98 7.87 11.10
N THR A 11 -10.22 8.92 10.79
CA THR A 11 -8.87 8.77 10.23
C THR A 11 -7.91 8.05 11.18
N PHE A 12 -7.88 8.45 12.46
CA PHE A 12 -7.00 7.81 13.43
C PHE A 12 -7.43 6.37 13.76
N MET A 13 -8.73 6.08 13.73
CA MET A 13 -9.25 4.72 13.90
C MET A 13 -8.73 3.79 12.80
N VAL A 14 -8.68 4.25 11.54
CA VAL A 14 -8.12 3.46 10.44
C VAL A 14 -6.66 3.13 10.74
N ASN A 15 -5.86 4.11 11.15
CA ASN A 15 -4.45 3.90 11.51
C ASN A 15 -4.29 2.87 12.64
N SER A 16 -5.06 2.99 13.72
CA SER A 16 -5.00 2.03 14.83
C SER A 16 -5.39 0.61 14.40
N VAL A 17 -6.50 0.45 13.68
CA VAL A 17 -7.00 -0.87 13.31
C VAL A 17 -6.11 -1.53 12.26
N CYS A 18 -5.63 -0.80 11.26
CA CYS A 18 -4.77 -1.34 10.22
C CYS A 18 -3.38 -1.76 10.72
N HIS A 19 -2.89 -1.22 11.84
CA HIS A 19 -1.64 -1.70 12.46
C HIS A 19 -1.83 -2.90 13.39
N ILE A 20 -3.07 -3.19 13.82
CA ILE A 20 -3.37 -4.30 14.74
C ILE A 20 -3.94 -5.50 13.99
N TRP A 21 -4.96 -5.28 13.15
CA TRP A 21 -5.76 -6.31 12.49
C TRP A 21 -5.81 -6.18 10.98
N GLY A 22 -5.48 -7.28 10.31
CA GLY A 22 -5.51 -7.39 8.85
C GLY A 22 -4.53 -8.43 8.32
N LYS A 23 -4.31 -8.39 7.01
CA LYS A 23 -3.32 -9.22 6.31
C LYS A 23 -2.11 -8.37 5.95
N LYS A 24 -0.90 -8.93 6.06
CA LYS A 24 0.34 -8.28 5.63
C LYS A 24 0.89 -9.01 4.41
N PRO A 25 0.51 -8.65 3.17
CA PRO A 25 1.02 -9.32 1.97
C PRO A 25 2.46 -8.93 1.58
N TRP A 26 2.95 -7.77 2.02
CA TRP A 26 4.29 -7.26 1.69
C TRP A 26 5.19 -7.15 2.90
N ASN A 27 6.46 -7.49 2.71
CA ASN A 27 7.49 -7.43 3.73
C ASN A 27 7.98 -5.99 3.94
N THR A 28 7.23 -5.25 4.75
CA THR A 28 7.59 -3.91 5.23
C THR A 28 8.19 -3.98 6.64
N LYS A 29 8.98 -2.97 7.02
CA LYS A 29 9.62 -2.91 8.36
C LYS A 29 8.62 -2.63 9.49
N ASP A 30 7.46 -2.09 9.17
CA ASP A 30 6.44 -1.67 10.11
C ASP A 30 5.35 -2.75 10.32
N LEU A 31 4.34 -2.45 11.15
CA LEU A 31 3.24 -3.37 11.46
C LEU A 31 1.98 -3.14 10.63
N SER A 32 2.02 -2.33 9.58
CA SER A 32 0.89 -2.09 8.69
C SER A 32 0.30 -3.39 8.14
N LYS A 33 -1.03 -3.43 8.08
CA LYS A 33 -1.82 -4.53 7.54
C LYS A 33 -2.94 -3.98 6.68
N ASN A 34 -3.27 -4.73 5.64
CA ASN A 34 -4.45 -4.53 4.81
C ASN A 34 -5.69 -5.03 5.56
N ASN A 35 -6.69 -4.17 5.70
CA ASN A 35 -7.97 -4.47 6.31
C ASN A 35 -9.10 -4.07 5.36
N TRP A 36 -9.85 -5.06 4.87
CA TRP A 36 -10.88 -4.86 3.86
C TRP A 36 -12.10 -4.06 4.38
N VAL A 37 -12.42 -4.17 5.68
CA VAL A 37 -13.49 -3.39 6.31
C VAL A 37 -13.10 -1.92 6.30
N MET A 38 -11.85 -1.61 6.68
CA MET A 38 -11.31 -0.25 6.60
C MET A 38 -11.09 0.20 5.16
N GLY A 39 -10.86 -0.72 4.22
CA GLY A 39 -10.81 -0.39 2.79
C GLY A 39 -12.15 0.15 2.31
N LEU A 40 -13.25 -0.44 2.77
CA LEU A 40 -14.60 0.01 2.42
C LEU A 40 -15.00 1.30 3.16
N LEU A 41 -14.85 1.34 4.49
CA LEU A 41 -15.27 2.48 5.32
C LEU A 41 -14.35 3.70 5.19
N GLY A 42 -13.05 3.44 5.03
CA GLY A 42 -12.00 4.44 4.84
C GLY A 42 -11.72 4.75 3.37
N HIS A 43 -12.60 4.35 2.46
CA HIS A 43 -12.52 4.69 1.03
C HIS A 43 -11.21 4.28 0.32
N GLY A 44 -10.47 3.31 0.84
CA GLY A 44 -9.19 2.84 0.30
C GLY A 44 -8.02 2.88 1.28
N GLU A 45 -8.11 3.67 2.35
CA GLU A 45 -7.05 3.79 3.38
C GLU A 45 -6.76 2.49 4.14
N GLY A 46 -7.71 1.53 4.07
CA GLY A 46 -7.52 0.21 4.67
C GLY A 46 -6.48 -0.67 4.00
N TRP A 47 -6.02 -0.35 2.78
CA TRP A 47 -4.91 -1.05 2.10
C TRP A 47 -3.54 -0.57 2.61
N HIS A 48 -3.42 -0.50 3.93
CA HIS A 48 -2.33 0.20 4.60
C HIS A 48 -0.97 -0.47 4.35
N ASN A 49 -0.91 -1.80 4.32
CA ASN A 49 0.35 -2.48 4.00
C ASN A 49 0.77 -2.28 2.55
N ASN A 50 -0.17 -2.17 1.61
CA ASN A 50 0.17 -1.82 0.23
C ASN A 50 0.76 -0.41 0.15
N HIS A 51 0.15 0.55 0.86
CA HIS A 51 0.62 1.93 0.91
C HIS A 51 2.04 2.03 1.48
N HIS A 52 2.30 1.39 2.63
CA HIS A 52 3.64 1.36 3.24
C HIS A 52 4.67 0.59 2.42
N ALA A 53 4.26 -0.40 1.62
CA ALA A 53 5.15 -1.11 0.71
C ALA A 53 5.53 -0.27 -0.52
N PHE A 54 4.61 0.55 -1.02
CA PHE A 54 4.80 1.36 -2.22
C PHE A 54 4.34 2.80 -1.97
N GLU A 55 5.06 3.53 -1.12
CA GLU A 55 4.74 4.92 -0.75
C GLU A 55 4.68 5.88 -1.96
N PHE A 56 5.42 5.57 -3.02
CA PHE A 56 5.42 6.33 -4.27
C PHE A 56 4.20 6.03 -5.18
N SER A 57 3.43 4.99 -4.87
CA SER A 57 2.28 4.57 -5.65
C SER A 57 1.10 5.50 -5.38
N ALA A 58 0.51 6.01 -6.45
CA ALA A 58 -0.76 6.73 -6.39
C ALA A 58 -1.97 5.80 -6.10
N ARG A 59 -1.77 4.49 -6.22
CA ARG A 59 -2.78 3.45 -5.99
C ARG A 59 -2.45 2.67 -4.72
N LEU A 60 -3.38 2.66 -3.76
CA LEU A 60 -3.28 1.90 -2.51
C LEU A 60 -3.87 0.49 -2.70
N GLY A 61 -4.99 0.36 -3.41
CA GLY A 61 -5.64 -0.92 -3.68
C GLY A 61 -5.02 -1.66 -4.87
N LEU A 62 -3.99 -2.48 -4.67
CA LEU A 62 -3.25 -3.16 -5.75
C LEU A 62 -4.02 -4.30 -6.45
N GLU A 63 -4.96 -4.93 -5.75
CA GLU A 63 -5.81 -5.99 -6.30
C GLU A 63 -7.09 -5.42 -6.94
N TRP A 64 -7.71 -6.16 -7.86
CA TRP A 64 -8.93 -5.71 -8.55
C TRP A 64 -10.15 -5.53 -7.62
N TRP A 65 -10.22 -6.30 -6.53
CA TRP A 65 -11.30 -6.25 -5.54
C TRP A 65 -11.04 -5.22 -4.44
N GLN A 66 -9.87 -4.58 -4.43
CA GLN A 66 -9.48 -3.59 -3.42
C GLN A 66 -10.03 -2.22 -3.80
N LEU A 67 -11.12 -1.82 -3.15
CA LEU A 67 -11.78 -0.54 -3.40
C LEU A 67 -10.89 0.63 -2.95
N ASP A 68 -10.61 1.55 -3.87
CA ASP A 68 -9.72 2.69 -3.66
C ASP A 68 -10.33 3.92 -4.35
N VAL A 69 -11.10 4.70 -3.59
CA VAL A 69 -11.81 5.88 -4.12
C VAL A 69 -10.85 6.97 -4.57
N PRO A 70 -9.79 7.32 -3.81
CA PRO A 70 -8.78 8.27 -4.28
C PRO A 70 -8.18 7.88 -5.62
N TRP A 71 -7.91 6.59 -5.86
CA TRP A 71 -7.40 6.11 -7.15
C TRP A 71 -8.37 6.38 -8.30
N TYR A 72 -9.67 6.15 -8.13
CA TYR A 72 -10.65 6.44 -9.18
C TYR A 72 -10.77 7.94 -9.47
N ILE A 73 -10.71 8.78 -8.43
CA ILE A 73 -10.68 10.24 -8.60
C ILE A 73 -9.41 10.66 -9.34
N LEU A 74 -8.25 10.11 -8.98
CA LEU A 74 -6.99 10.39 -9.66
C LEU A 74 -7.00 9.96 -11.12
N GLN A 75 -7.59 8.82 -11.45
CA GLN A 75 -7.76 8.39 -12.84
C GLN A 75 -8.64 9.36 -13.63
N LEU A 76 -9.72 9.86 -13.03
CA LEU A 76 -10.56 10.90 -13.66
C LEU A 76 -9.75 12.19 -13.89
N LEU A 77 -8.99 12.64 -12.89
CA LEU A 77 -8.14 13.83 -13.02
C LEU A 77 -7.04 13.64 -14.08
N ALA A 78 -6.47 12.44 -14.19
CA ALA A 78 -5.49 12.10 -15.20
C ALA A 78 -6.11 12.09 -16.60
N TYR A 79 -7.33 11.54 -16.73
CA TYR A 79 -8.11 11.57 -17.97
C TYR A 79 -8.41 13.01 -18.43
N LEU A 80 -8.73 13.91 -17.49
CA LEU A 80 -8.93 15.34 -17.76
C LEU A 80 -7.62 16.10 -18.02
N GLY A 81 -6.46 15.44 -17.95
CA GLY A 81 -5.14 16.05 -18.15
C GLY A 81 -4.64 16.90 -16.98
N LEU A 82 -5.33 16.86 -15.83
CA LEU A 82 -5.00 17.62 -14.62
C LEU A 82 -3.93 16.92 -13.78
N ALA A 83 -3.99 15.59 -13.71
CA ALA A 83 -2.95 14.78 -13.07
C ALA A 83 -2.01 14.21 -14.14
N LYS A 84 -0.69 14.37 -13.92
CA LYS A 84 0.38 13.87 -14.80
C LYS A 84 1.37 13.07 -13.96
N ASP A 85 2.12 12.17 -14.60
CA ASP A 85 3.12 11.31 -13.93
C ASP A 85 2.56 10.45 -12.78
N VAL A 86 1.39 9.84 -13.00
CA VAL A 86 0.76 8.92 -12.02
C VAL A 86 1.54 7.62 -11.97
N LYS A 87 2.17 7.34 -10.83
CA LYS A 87 3.04 6.16 -10.63
C LYS A 87 2.30 5.01 -9.97
N VAL A 88 2.59 3.80 -10.43
CA VAL A 88 2.11 2.53 -9.86
C VAL A 88 3.28 1.54 -9.78
N PRO A 89 3.28 0.62 -8.81
CA PRO A 89 4.38 -0.32 -8.63
C PRO A 89 4.39 -1.35 -9.75
N THR A 90 5.59 -1.61 -10.27
CA THR A 90 5.85 -2.66 -11.26
C THR A 90 5.81 -4.04 -10.61
N GLU A 91 5.57 -5.08 -11.41
CA GLU A 91 5.55 -6.46 -10.92
C GLU A 91 6.89 -6.88 -10.29
N ILE A 92 8.02 -6.40 -10.80
CA ILE A 92 9.34 -6.67 -10.22
C ILE A 92 9.45 -6.08 -8.80
N GLN A 93 8.98 -4.84 -8.60
CA GLN A 93 8.97 -4.21 -7.28
C GLN A 93 8.04 -4.96 -6.30
N LYS A 94 6.88 -5.42 -6.77
CA LYS A 94 5.99 -6.29 -5.99
C LYS A 94 6.67 -7.58 -5.58
N LEU A 95 7.31 -8.27 -6.52
CA LEU A 95 8.00 -9.54 -6.26
C LEU A 95 9.11 -9.38 -5.21
N LYS A 96 9.90 -8.31 -5.27
CA LYS A 96 10.95 -8.03 -4.27
C LYS A 96 10.40 -7.93 -2.85
N LEU A 97 9.27 -7.25 -2.68
CA LEU A 97 8.62 -7.06 -1.38
C LEU A 97 7.68 -8.22 -0.99
N SER A 98 7.50 -9.22 -1.85
CA SER A 98 6.65 -10.37 -1.53
C SER A 98 7.36 -11.31 -0.55
N PHE A 99 6.66 -11.72 0.52
CA PHE A 99 7.23 -12.60 1.55
C PHE A 99 7.81 -13.92 1.02
N ARG A 100 7.24 -14.46 -0.07
CA ARG A 100 7.72 -15.73 -0.65
C ARG A 100 9.09 -15.59 -1.31
N ASN A 101 9.39 -14.42 -1.86
CA ASN A 101 10.57 -14.23 -2.69
C ASN A 101 11.67 -13.40 -2.01
N THR A 102 11.36 -12.65 -0.95
CA THR A 102 12.38 -11.87 -0.21
C THR A 102 13.57 -12.75 0.18
N THR A 103 13.34 -13.93 0.76
CA THR A 103 14.42 -14.85 1.16
C THR A 103 15.26 -15.33 -0.02
N GLN A 104 14.68 -15.44 -1.22
CA GLN A 104 15.41 -15.86 -2.42
C GLN A 104 16.24 -14.71 -3.01
N PHE A 105 15.69 -13.50 -3.04
CA PHE A 105 16.42 -12.31 -3.50
C PHE A 105 17.59 -11.97 -2.57
N ASP A 106 17.39 -12.03 -1.25
CA ASP A 106 18.45 -11.79 -0.27
C ASP A 106 19.59 -12.84 -0.39
N GLN A 107 19.27 -14.08 -0.78
CA GLN A 107 20.28 -15.10 -1.04
C GLN A 107 21.02 -14.87 -2.36
N LEU A 108 20.33 -14.47 -3.43
CA LEU A 108 20.96 -14.14 -4.72
C LEU A 108 21.88 -12.93 -4.60
N GLU A 109 21.47 -11.90 -3.85
CA GLU A 109 22.29 -10.72 -3.58
C GLU A 109 23.54 -11.12 -2.79
N ASN A 110 23.39 -11.83 -1.67
CA ASN A 110 24.53 -12.30 -0.87
C ASN A 110 25.49 -13.25 -1.61
N SER A 111 25.00 -14.10 -2.51
CA SER A 111 25.84 -14.96 -3.35
C SER A 111 26.63 -14.16 -4.40
N SER A 112 26.02 -13.10 -4.95
CA SER A 112 26.69 -12.21 -5.90
C SER A 112 27.79 -11.41 -5.21
N THR A 113 27.57 -10.92 -3.98
CA THR A 113 28.57 -10.16 -3.21
C THR A 113 29.74 -11.04 -2.74
N LYS A 114 29.50 -12.32 -2.44
CA LYS A 114 30.57 -13.27 -2.07
C LYS A 114 31.44 -13.71 -3.25
N SER A 115 30.96 -13.58 -4.48
CA SER A 115 31.75 -13.93 -5.68
C SER A 115 32.77 -12.84 -6.06
N ILE A 116 32.74 -11.68 -5.40
CA ILE A 116 33.59 -10.52 -5.69
C ILE A 116 34.75 -10.38 -4.68
N TYR A 117 34.89 -11.33 -3.75
CA TYR A 117 35.97 -11.42 -2.77
C TYR A 117 36.67 -12.78 -2.84
#